data_AF-A0A847L6Y7-F1
#
_entry.id   AF-A0A847L6Y7-F1
#
_cell.length_a   1.000
_cell.length_b   1.000
_cell.length_c   1.000
_cell.angle_alpha   90.00
_cell.angle_beta   90.00
_cell.angle_gamma   90.00
#
_symmetry.space_group_name_H-M   'P 1'
#
loop_
_entity.id
_entity.type
_entity.pdbx_description
1 polymer ?
#
loop_
_entity_poly.entity_id
_entity_poly.type
_entity_poly.pdbx_seq_one_letter_code
_entity_poly.pdbx_strand_id
1 'polypeptide(L)' 'MNYKLRKFDLSQSKDNRELLVELGDAEKEALGKTILSHEEVDALIERNIEKFAEKKSVDDSDAK' A
#
# COMPACT_ATOMS: atom_id res chain seq x y z
N MET A 1 -5.54 7.87 -5.90
CA MET A 1 -5.18 6.85 -4.89
C MET A 1 -4.52 5.58 -5.46
N ASN A 2 -4.62 5.27 -6.77
CA ASN A 2 -4.14 4.00 -7.34
C ASN A 2 -2.64 3.92 -7.73
N TYR A 3 -1.75 4.80 -7.26
CA TYR A 3 -0.34 4.82 -7.71
C TYR A 3 0.70 4.38 -6.67
N LYS A 4 0.34 4.28 -5.38
CA LYS A 4 1.31 4.04 -4.31
C LYS A 4 1.82 2.60 -4.28
N LEU A 5 0.93 1.61 -4.31
CA LEU A 5 1.34 0.20 -4.36
C LEU A 5 2.28 -0.09 -5.54
N ARG A 6 1.95 0.46 -6.72
CA ARG A 6 2.79 0.33 -7.92
C ARG A 6 4.17 0.98 -7.79
N LYS A 7 4.31 2.04 -6.98
CA LYS A 7 5.61 2.68 -6.69
C LYS A 7 6.55 1.76 -5.88
N PHE A 8 5.98 0.87 -5.06
CA PHE A 8 6.72 -0.07 -4.21
C PHE A 8 6.80 -1.49 -4.79
N ASP A 9 6.54 -1.65 -6.10
CA ASP A 9 6.41 -2.93 -6.80
C ASP A 9 5.31 -3.87 -6.25
N LEU A 10 4.42 -3.35 -5.40
CA LEU A 10 3.37 -4.14 -4.77
C LEU A 10 2.19 -4.36 -5.72
N SER A 11 1.59 -5.55 -5.63
CA SER A 11 0.35 -5.84 -6.33
C SER A 11 -0.78 -4.91 -5.88
N GLN A 12 -1.64 -4.47 -6.82
CA GLN A 12 -2.87 -3.73 -6.51
C GLN A 12 -4.03 -4.66 -6.14
N SER A 13 -3.72 -5.84 -5.59
CA SER A 13 -4.69 -6.79 -5.09
C SER A 13 -5.63 -6.13 -4.08
N LYS A 14 -6.81 -6.73 -3.91
CA LYS A 14 -7.80 -6.25 -2.93
C LYS A 14 -7.17 -6.23 -1.52
N ASP A 15 -6.44 -7.28 -1.17
CA ASP A 15 -5.79 -7.45 0.12
C ASP A 15 -4.76 -6.34 0.39
N ASN A 16 -3.90 -6.01 -0.57
CA ASN A 16 -2.92 -4.92 -0.40
C ASN A 16 -3.59 -3.55 -0.31
N ARG A 17 -4.75 -3.34 -0.96
CA ARG A 17 -5.52 -2.10 -0.81
C ARG A 17 -6.20 -2.01 0.55
N GLU A 18 -6.76 -3.10 1.05
CA GLU A 18 -7.37 -3.16 2.38
C GLU A 18 -6.31 -2.96 3.47
N LEU A 19 -5.17 -3.64 3.37
CA LEU A 19 -4.05 -3.47 4.30
C LEU A 19 -3.52 -2.04 4.31
N LEU A 20 -3.43 -1.39 3.14
CA LEU A 20 -3.01 0.01 3.06
C LEU A 20 -3.99 0.96 3.77
N VAL A 21 -5.29 0.68 3.67
CA VAL A 21 -6.33 1.46 4.35
C VAL A 21 -6.25 1.24 5.86
N GLU A 22 -6.14 -0.02 6.32
CA GLU A 22 -5.99 -0.33 7.75
C GLU A 22 -4.75 0.32 8.36
N LEU A 23 -3.60 0.16 7.72
CA LEU A 23 -2.37 0.81 8.16
C LEU A 23 -2.51 2.33 8.15
N GLY A 24 -3.15 2.87 7.11
CA GLY A 24 -3.38 4.31 6.96
C GLY A 24 -4.29 4.86 8.04
N ASP A 25 -5.33 4.13 8.43
CA ASP A 25 -6.26 4.54 9.49
C ASP A 25 -5.61 4.42 10.87
N ALA A 26 -4.83 3.37 11.13
CA ALA A 26 -4.05 3.24 12.36
C ALA A 26 -3.01 4.37 12.51
N GLU A 27 -2.29 4.72 11.42
CA GLU A 27 -1.29 5.80 11.43
C GLU A 27 -1.96 7.17 11.60
N LYS A 28 -3.16 7.38 11.02
CA LYS A 28 -3.98 8.59 11.25
C LYS A 28 -4.35 8.74 12.72
N GLU A 29 -4.84 7.68 13.36
CA GLU A 29 -5.20 7.70 14.77
C GLU A 29 -3.97 7.95 15.65
N ALA A 30 -2.84 7.29 15.36
CA ALA A 30 -1.59 7.45 16.09
C ALA A 30 -1.04 8.89 15.99
N LEU A 31 -1.13 9.52 14.82
CA LEU A 31 -0.69 10.89 14.58
C LEU A 31 -1.76 11.94 14.95
N GLY A 32 -2.98 11.52 15.29
CA GLY A 32 -4.11 12.43 15.51
C GLY A 32 -4.52 13.22 14.27
N LYS A 33 -4.27 12.69 13.07
CA LYS A 33 -4.53 13.35 11.79
C LYS A 33 -5.72 12.72 11.09
N THR A 34 -6.53 13.54 10.43
CA THR A 34 -7.67 13.05 9.63
C THR A 34 -7.24 12.54 8.25
N ILE A 35 -6.09 13.02 7.74
CA ILE A 35 -5.58 12.72 6.40
C ILE A 35 -4.06 12.55 6.49
N LEU A 36 -3.53 11.52 5.83
CA LEU A 36 -2.09 11.33 5.62
C LEU A 36 -1.65 11.96 4.30
N SER A 37 -0.48 12.59 4.32
CA SER A 37 0.19 13.13 3.14
C SER A 37 0.69 12.03 2.21
N HIS A 38 1.16 12.43 1.02
CA HIS A 38 1.70 11.46 0.08
C HIS A 38 2.90 10.69 0.67
N GLU A 39 3.81 11.43 1.31
CA GLU A 39 5.04 10.95 1.92
C GLU A 39 4.79 10.06 3.13
N GLU A 40 3.82 10.39 3.98
CA GLU A 40 3.51 9.58 5.17
C GLU A 40 3.02 8.19 4.80
N VAL A 41 2.12 8.09 3.82
CA VAL A 41 1.65 6.79 3.35
C VAL A 41 2.78 6.05 2.61
N ASP A 42 3.68 6.75 1.92
CA ASP A 42 4.83 6.12 1.27
C ASP A 42 5.77 5.53 2.33
N ALA A 43 6.10 6.28 3.38
CA ALA A 43 6.88 5.81 4.52
C ALA A 43 6.19 4.66 5.27
N LEU A 44 4.86 4.70 5.39
CA LEU A 44 4.07 3.64 5.99
C LEU A 44 4.14 2.34 5.18
N ILE A 45 4.05 2.43 3.86
CA ILE A 45 4.23 1.28 2.96
C ILE A 45 5.65 0.75 3.07
N GLU A 46 6.67 1.63 3.05
CA GLU A 46 8.08 1.22 3.14
C GLU A 46 8.39 0.50 4.46
N ARG A 47 7.86 1.00 5.58
CA ARG A 47 8.01 0.38 6.91
C ARG A 47 7.27 -0.95 7.05
N ASN A 48 6.17 -1.13 6.32
CA ASN A 48 5.34 -2.33 6.38
C ASN A 48 5.44 -3.16 5.10
N ILE A 49 6.48 -2.95 4.28
CA ILE A 49 6.56 -3.56 2.94
C ILE A 49 6.54 -5.09 3.00
N GLU A 50 7.05 -5.65 4.10
CA GLU A 50 7.05 -7.09 4.41
C GLU A 50 5.65 -7.65 4.70
N LYS A 51 4.70 -6.81 5.15
CA LYS A 51 3.31 -7.20 5.39
C LYS A 51 2.47 -7.20 4.11
N PHE A 52 2.90 -6.44 3.10
CA PHE A 52 2.22 -6.45 1.81
C PHE A 52 2.56 -7.75 1.08
N ALA A 53 1.52 -8.43 0.58
CA ALA A 53 1.68 -9.64 -0.18
C ALA A 53 2.48 -9.34 -1.45
N GLU A 54 3.44 -10.22 -1.72
CA GLU A 54 4.61 -10.10 -2.60
C GLU A 54 4.49 -9.16 -3.81
N LYS A 55 5.66 -8.59 -4.14
CA LYS A 55 5.92 -7.91 -5.40
C LYS A 55 5.37 -8.74 -6.53
N LYS A 56 4.70 -8.08 -7.48
CA LYS A 56 4.14 -8.70 -8.68
C LYS A 56 5.14 -9.72 -9.25
N SER A 57 4.96 -11.01 -8.97
CA SER A 57 5.62 -12.04 -9.75
C SER A 57 5.15 -11.85 -11.18
N VAL A 58 6.07 -12.04 -12.12
CA VAL A 58 5.93 -11.71 -13.54
C VAL A 58 5.00 -12.73 -14.24
N ASP A 59 3.79 -12.95 -13.72
CA ASP A 59 2.81 -13.92 -14.24
C ASP A 59 1.39 -13.33 -14.39
N ASP A 60 1.30 -12.02 -14.64
CA ASP A 60 0.15 -11.45 -15.37
C ASP A 60 0.65 -11.00 -16.76
N SER A 61 1.21 -11.97 -17.48
CA SER A 61 1.14 -11.99 -18.95
C SER A 61 -0.12 -12.77 -19.29
N ASP A 62 -0.90 -12.27 -20.24
CA ASP A 62 -2.13 -12.86 -20.78
C ASP A 62 -3.42 -12.78 -19.94
N ALA A 63 -4.18 -11.72 -20.19
CA ALA A 63 -5.57 -11.91 -20.61
C ALA A 63 -5.89 -10.90 -21.72
N LYS A 64 -5.88 -11.46 -22.92
CA LYS A 64 -6.12 -10.89 -24.24
C LYS A 64 -7.55 -10.38 -24.41
#